data_AF-A0A839QQ71-F1
#
_entry.id   AF-A0A839QQ71-F1
#
_cell.length_a   1.000
_cell.length_b   1.000
_cell.length_c   1.000
_cell.angle_alpha   90.00
_cell.angle_beta   90.00
_cell.angle_gamma   90.00
#
_symmetry.space_group_name_H-M   'P 1'
#
loop_
_entity.id
_entity.type
_entity.pdbx_description
1 polymer ?
#
loop_
_entity_poly.entity_id
_entity_poly.type
_entity_poly.pdbx_seq_one_letter_code
_entity_poly.pdbx_strand_id
1 'polypeptide(L)'
;MDTQLFLGFTVVSFALAMTPGADWAYAIAAGLGRHRISSVVAGLCTGYVFHTLLIVAGMAALIASLPQLLGWLTLIGAGYLLWLGISTARSWRDAGFKAEPETMAAATLAHRGTATGTSGTEANGEILLLVATPTPVETTPQRFFGASYLRGLGTSGTNPKALLLYLALIPQFLSTDSALPIPVQTAVLGTSHMLLSAVIYTGVALGARVLLRSRPAGARLVTLASGVIMIILGLLLLAEQLPLITRTARMLFTIL
;
A
#
# COMPACT_ATOMS: atom_id res chain seq x y z
N MET A 1 -0.78 -5.32 -26.57
CA MET A 1 -1.32 -5.84 -25.29
C MET A 1 -2.79 -6.07 -25.51
N ASP A 2 -3.31 -7.22 -25.13
CA ASP A 2 -4.75 -7.48 -25.16
C ASP A 2 -5.48 -6.52 -24.20
N THR A 3 -6.51 -5.84 -24.69
CA THR A 3 -7.24 -4.82 -23.92
C THR A 3 -8.04 -5.45 -22.77
N GLN A 4 -8.62 -6.62 -22.97
CA GLN A 4 -9.41 -7.32 -21.94
C GLN A 4 -8.52 -7.76 -20.78
N LEU A 5 -7.33 -8.32 -21.06
CA LEU A 5 -6.36 -8.68 -20.02
C LEU A 5 -5.88 -7.45 -19.25
N PHE A 6 -5.58 -6.36 -19.95
CA PHE A 6 -5.15 -5.11 -19.32
C PHE A 6 -6.24 -4.50 -18.43
N LEU A 7 -7.49 -4.48 -18.89
CA LEU A 7 -8.62 -3.98 -18.10
C LEU A 7 -8.89 -4.87 -16.88
N GLY A 8 -8.84 -6.19 -17.06
CA GLY A 8 -8.96 -7.16 -15.97
C GLY A 8 -7.90 -6.91 -14.89
N PHE A 9 -6.63 -6.79 -15.30
CA PHE A 9 -5.54 -6.45 -14.38
C PHE A 9 -5.78 -5.12 -13.69
N THR A 10 -6.24 -4.10 -14.42
CA THR A 10 -6.47 -2.76 -13.86
C THR A 10 -7.52 -2.79 -12.75
N VAL A 11 -8.61 -3.54 -12.91
CA VAL A 11 -9.64 -3.72 -11.87
C VAL A 11 -9.05 -4.41 -10.63
N VAL A 12 -8.31 -5.50 -10.82
CA VAL A 12 -7.69 -6.24 -9.71
C VAL A 12 -6.65 -5.39 -8.99
N SER A 13 -5.81 -4.71 -9.75
CA SER A 13 -4.77 -3.77 -9.31
C SER A 13 -5.36 -2.62 -8.50
N PHE A 14 -6.48 -2.04 -8.95
CA PHE A 14 -7.21 -1.00 -8.23
C PHE A 14 -7.80 -1.52 -6.92
N ALA A 15 -8.50 -2.65 -6.96
CA ALA A 15 -9.12 -3.27 -5.79
C ALA A 15 -8.06 -3.54 -4.71
N LEU A 16 -6.93 -4.12 -5.11
CA LEU A 16 -5.78 -4.32 -4.25
C LEU A 16 -5.23 -2.98 -3.76
N ALA A 17 -4.91 -2.02 -4.63
CA ALA A 17 -4.32 -0.76 -4.19
C ALA A 17 -5.20 0.01 -3.19
N MET A 18 -6.52 -0.16 -3.25
CA MET A 18 -7.50 0.37 -2.29
C MET A 18 -7.52 -0.35 -0.93
N THR A 19 -7.01 -1.58 -0.84
CA THR A 19 -6.92 -2.34 0.41
C THR A 19 -5.93 -1.70 1.38
N PRO A 20 -6.37 -1.27 2.58
CA PRO A 20 -5.48 -0.72 3.59
C PRO A 20 -4.40 -1.73 4.01
N GLY A 21 -3.17 -1.26 4.18
CA GLY A 21 -2.01 -2.08 4.55
C GLY A 21 -0.80 -1.23 4.93
N ALA A 22 0.41 -1.82 4.91
CA ALA A 22 1.64 -1.14 5.31
C ALA A 22 1.92 0.15 4.51
N ASP A 23 1.73 0.11 3.19
CA ASP A 23 1.91 1.29 2.32
C ASP A 23 0.92 2.43 2.66
N TRP A 24 -0.34 2.09 2.96
CA TRP A 24 -1.35 3.06 3.41
C TRP A 24 -0.97 3.65 4.76
N ALA A 25 -0.60 2.82 5.73
CA ALA A 25 -0.19 3.28 7.06
C ALA A 25 0.98 4.25 6.95
N TYR A 26 1.95 3.97 6.08
CA TYR A 26 3.09 4.86 5.87
C TYR A 26 2.71 6.14 5.13
N ALA A 27 1.83 6.07 4.13
CA ALA A 27 1.30 7.25 3.44
C ALA A 27 0.49 8.17 4.39
N ILE A 28 -0.34 7.59 5.26
CA ILE A 28 -1.11 8.31 6.28
C ILE A 28 -0.15 9.00 7.27
N ALA A 29 0.87 8.28 7.76
CA ALA A 29 1.89 8.85 8.64
C ALA A 29 2.65 10.01 7.98
N ALA A 30 2.88 9.95 6.67
CA ALA A 30 3.47 11.05 5.91
C ALA A 30 2.52 12.24 5.72
N GLY A 31 1.22 11.97 5.61
CA GLY A 31 0.17 12.98 5.64
C GLY A 31 0.15 13.71 6.98
N LEU A 32 0.10 12.97 8.08
CA LEU A 32 -0.02 13.48 9.44
C LEU A 32 1.26 14.08 10.05
N GLY A 33 2.42 13.56 9.65
CA GLY A 33 3.71 13.92 10.22
C GLY A 33 4.47 14.99 9.43
N ARG A 34 5.72 15.23 9.86
CA ARG A 34 6.65 16.17 9.20
C ARG A 34 7.31 15.61 7.94
N HIS A 35 6.99 14.39 7.53
CA HIS A 35 7.58 13.79 6.33
C HIS A 35 7.03 14.46 5.06
N ARG A 36 7.90 14.60 4.05
CA ARG A 36 7.47 15.05 2.73
C ARG A 36 6.75 13.88 2.03
N ILE A 37 5.47 14.07 1.69
CA ILE A 37 4.66 13.06 0.97
C ILE A 37 5.39 12.56 -0.28
N SER A 38 6.00 13.47 -1.05
CA SER A 38 6.75 13.11 -2.27
C SER A 38 7.91 12.16 -2.00
N SER A 39 8.64 12.32 -0.90
CA SER A 39 9.75 11.43 -0.53
C SER A 39 9.25 10.04 -0.15
N VAL A 40 8.15 9.97 0.59
CA VAL A 40 7.53 8.70 1.00
C VAL A 40 6.96 7.95 -0.20
N VAL A 41 6.18 8.63 -1.05
CA VAL A 41 5.61 8.04 -2.26
C VAL A 41 6.70 7.60 -3.22
N ALA A 42 7.76 8.40 -3.41
CA ALA A 42 8.91 7.99 -4.22
C ALA A 42 9.56 6.70 -3.69
N GLY A 43 9.75 6.58 -2.37
CA GLY A 43 10.26 5.37 -1.75
C GLY A 43 9.38 4.15 -2.02
N LEU A 44 8.06 4.29 -1.82
CA LEU A 44 7.09 3.24 -2.10
C LEU A 44 7.12 2.83 -3.58
N CYS A 45 7.13 3.80 -4.50
CA CYS A 45 7.25 3.56 -5.94
C CYS A 45 8.52 2.82 -6.31
N THR A 46 9.68 3.17 -5.73
CA THR A 46 10.92 2.42 -5.98
C THR A 46 10.80 0.96 -5.53
N GLY A 47 10.10 0.67 -4.43
CA GLY A 47 9.77 -0.70 -4.04
C GLY A 47 9.00 -1.46 -5.14
N TYR A 48 8.01 -0.82 -5.77
CA TYR A 48 7.27 -1.40 -6.90
C TYR A 48 8.12 -1.56 -8.16
N VAL A 49 9.01 -0.60 -8.45
CA VAL A 49 9.98 -0.74 -9.54
C VAL A 49 10.85 -1.96 -9.31
N PHE A 50 11.36 -2.14 -8.08
CA PHE A 50 12.17 -3.30 -7.71
C PHE A 50 11.43 -4.62 -7.97
N HIS A 51 10.18 -4.75 -7.51
CA HIS A 51 9.35 -5.93 -7.78
C HIS A 51 9.09 -6.14 -9.28
N THR A 52 8.80 -5.06 -10.02
CA THR A 52 8.58 -5.13 -11.47
C THR A 52 9.82 -5.66 -12.18
N LEU A 53 11.00 -5.10 -11.88
CA LEU A 53 12.26 -5.51 -12.49
C LEU A 53 12.61 -6.96 -12.16
N LEU A 54 12.44 -7.37 -10.90
CA LEU A 54 12.69 -8.73 -10.45
C LEU A 54 11.85 -9.74 -11.26
N ILE A 55 10.58 -9.42 -11.50
CA ILE A 55 9.70 -10.30 -12.28
C ILE A 55 9.98 -10.23 -13.77
N VAL A 56 10.19 -9.05 -14.33
CA VAL A 56 10.55 -8.90 -15.76
C VAL A 56 11.79 -9.73 -16.08
N ALA A 57 12.79 -9.74 -15.18
CA ALA A 57 14.00 -10.54 -15.33
C ALA A 57 13.76 -12.06 -15.26
N GLY A 58 12.86 -12.51 -14.38
CA GLY A 58 12.63 -13.94 -14.13
C GLY A 58 11.52 -14.58 -14.98
N MET A 59 10.53 -13.81 -15.44
CA MET A 59 9.27 -14.34 -15.95
C MET A 59 9.44 -15.17 -17.24
N ALA A 60 10.23 -14.70 -18.20
CA ALA A 60 10.43 -15.42 -19.46
C ALA A 60 11.06 -16.80 -19.24
N ALA A 61 12.07 -16.87 -18.36
CA ALA A 61 12.73 -18.13 -18.00
C ALA A 61 11.78 -19.06 -17.22
N LEU A 62 10.95 -18.50 -16.34
CA LEU A 62 9.97 -19.25 -15.56
C LEU A 62 8.92 -19.94 -16.45
N ILE A 63 8.38 -19.20 -17.42
CA ILE A 63 7.37 -19.71 -18.36
C ILE A 63 7.97 -20.79 -19.26
N ALA A 64 9.21 -20.61 -19.73
CA ALA A 64 9.87 -21.55 -20.62
C ALA A 64 10.23 -22.89 -19.94
N SER A 65 10.56 -22.85 -18.64
CA SER A 65 11.03 -24.03 -17.90
C SER A 65 9.89 -24.85 -17.29
N LEU A 66 8.85 -24.20 -16.76
CA LEU A 66 7.76 -24.85 -16.03
C LEU A 66 6.40 -24.26 -16.43
N PRO A 67 5.85 -24.59 -17.61
CA PRO A 67 4.58 -24.01 -18.08
C PRO A 67 3.40 -24.28 -17.15
N GLN A 68 3.45 -25.37 -16.36
CA GLN A 68 2.43 -25.66 -15.33
C GLN A 68 2.53 -24.78 -14.09
N LEU A 69 3.69 -24.16 -13.83
CA LEU A 69 3.92 -23.33 -12.65
C LEU A 69 3.02 -22.10 -12.64
N LEU A 70 2.70 -21.53 -13.80
CA LEU A 70 1.79 -20.38 -13.91
C LEU A 70 0.40 -20.69 -13.33
N GLY A 71 -0.12 -21.88 -13.61
CA GLY A 71 -1.42 -22.31 -13.10
C GLY A 71 -1.42 -22.49 -11.58
N TRP A 72 -0.38 -23.12 -11.04
CA TRP A 72 -0.21 -23.26 -9.59
C TRP A 72 -0.03 -21.92 -8.88
N LEU A 73 0.75 -21.03 -9.48
CA LEU A 73 1.02 -19.69 -8.99
C LEU A 73 -0.26 -18.84 -8.99
N THR A 74 -1.08 -18.97 -10.03
CA THR A 74 -2.42 -18.38 -10.11
C THR A 74 -3.34 -18.93 -9.01
N LEU A 75 -3.31 -20.24 -8.76
CA LEU A 75 -4.12 -20.87 -7.72
C LEU A 75 -3.75 -20.37 -6.31
N ILE A 76 -2.44 -20.25 -6.03
CA ILE A 76 -1.93 -19.67 -4.77
C ILE A 76 -2.37 -18.20 -4.66
N GLY A 77 -2.27 -17.44 -5.75
CA GLY A 77 -2.71 -16.05 -5.82
C GLY A 77 -4.20 -15.88 -5.53
N ALA A 78 -5.03 -16.71 -6.16
CA ALA A 78 -6.48 -16.73 -5.96
C ALA A 78 -6.84 -17.05 -4.50
N GLY A 79 -6.22 -18.09 -3.91
CA GLY A 79 -6.41 -18.45 -2.51
C GLY A 79 -6.04 -17.32 -1.54
N TYR A 80 -4.92 -16.64 -1.80
CA TYR A 80 -4.55 -15.48 -1.00
C TYR A 80 -5.49 -14.30 -1.21
N LEU A 81 -5.91 -14.01 -2.45
CA LEU A 81 -6.84 -12.92 -2.75
C LEU A 81 -8.19 -13.13 -2.05
N LEU A 82 -8.66 -14.38 -1.95
CA LEU A 82 -9.82 -14.75 -1.15
C LEU A 82 -9.59 -14.47 0.34
N TRP A 83 -8.48 -14.95 0.90
CA TRP A 83 -8.13 -14.72 2.30
C TRP A 83 -8.02 -13.22 2.62
N LEU A 84 -7.35 -12.45 1.76
CA LEU A 84 -7.18 -11.01 1.91
C LEU A 84 -8.52 -10.27 1.74
N GLY A 85 -9.33 -10.66 0.76
CA GLY A 85 -10.68 -10.13 0.52
C GLY A 85 -11.59 -10.34 1.72
N ILE A 86 -11.62 -11.55 2.28
CA ILE A 86 -12.37 -11.88 3.50
C ILE A 86 -11.85 -11.08 4.70
N SER A 87 -10.53 -11.00 4.88
CA SER A 87 -9.92 -10.25 5.98
C SER A 87 -10.26 -8.76 5.91
N THR A 88 -10.20 -8.18 4.71
CA THR A 88 -10.53 -6.77 4.42
C THR A 88 -12.02 -6.51 4.61
N ALA A 89 -12.87 -7.41 4.11
CA ALA A 89 -14.32 -7.33 4.27
C ALA A 89 -14.78 -7.58 5.72
N ARG A 90 -13.93 -8.15 6.59
CA ARG A 90 -14.19 -8.29 8.04
C ARG A 90 -13.73 -7.07 8.83
N SER A 91 -12.59 -6.47 8.46
CA SER A 91 -12.02 -5.31 9.17
C SER A 91 -12.68 -3.97 8.81
N TRP A 92 -13.63 -3.94 7.86
CA TRP A 92 -14.29 -2.72 7.41
C TRP A 92 -14.97 -1.90 8.52
N ARG A 93 -15.40 -2.52 9.62
CA ARG A 93 -16.03 -1.80 10.75
C ARG A 93 -15.05 -0.94 11.53
N ASP A 94 -13.82 -1.43 11.64
CA ASP A 94 -12.69 -0.77 12.30
C ASP A 94 -11.93 0.16 11.35
N ALA A 95 -12.30 0.16 10.06
CA ALA A 95 -11.76 1.08 9.08
C ALA A 95 -12.09 2.52 9.49
N GLY A 96 -11.08 3.19 10.02
CA GLY A 96 -11.12 4.55 10.51
C GLY A 96 -9.71 4.98 10.83
N PHE A 97 -9.35 6.18 10.41
CA PHE A 97 -8.03 6.74 10.67
C PHE A 97 -7.96 7.16 12.15
N LYS A 98 -7.57 6.24 13.05
CA LYS A 98 -7.29 6.61 14.45
C LYS A 98 -5.94 7.33 14.48
N ALA A 99 -5.97 8.64 14.70
CA ALA A 99 -4.77 9.36 15.12
C ALA A 99 -4.38 8.84 16.52
N GLU A 100 -3.12 8.44 16.71
CA GLU A 100 -2.63 8.01 18.01
C GLU A 100 -2.78 9.17 19.03
N PRO A 101 -3.33 8.91 20.22
CA PRO A 101 -3.62 9.93 21.22
C PRO A 101 -2.38 10.72 21.67
N GLU A 102 -1.18 10.17 21.53
CA GLU A 102 0.08 10.84 21.87
C GLU A 102 0.33 12.10 21.01
N THR A 103 -0.05 12.09 19.73
CA THR A 103 0.15 13.25 18.84
C THR A 103 -0.78 14.40 19.20
N MET A 104 -1.98 14.08 19.70
CA MET A 104 -2.98 15.07 20.10
C MET A 104 -2.71 15.63 21.50
N ALA A 105 -2.17 14.80 22.42
CA ALA A 105 -1.69 15.25 23.73
C ALA A 105 -0.48 16.20 23.59
N ALA A 106 0.48 15.88 22.72
CA ALA A 106 1.62 16.76 22.44
C ALA A 106 1.21 18.10 21.81
N ALA A 107 0.24 18.09 20.88
CA ALA A 107 -0.29 19.31 20.27
C ALA A 107 -1.11 20.17 21.26
N THR A 108 -1.84 19.53 22.17
CA THR A 108 -2.62 20.23 23.23
C THR A 108 -1.71 20.83 24.29
N LEU A 109 -0.62 20.15 24.65
CA LEU A 109 0.40 20.67 25.58
C LEU A 109 1.19 21.83 24.96
N ALA A 110 1.55 21.75 23.67
CA ALA A 110 2.20 22.84 22.96
C ALA A 110 1.32 24.09 22.83
N HIS A 111 -0.01 23.91 22.71
CA HIS A 111 -0.96 25.04 22.64
C HIS A 111 -1.33 25.61 24.02
N ARG A 112 -1.23 24.81 25.11
CA ARG A 112 -1.42 25.28 26.50
C ARG A 112 -0.21 26.05 27.04
N GLY A 113 1.01 25.77 26.58
CA GLY A 113 2.21 26.49 27.00
C GLY A 113 2.33 27.93 26.49
N THR A 114 1.43 28.36 25.60
CA THR A 114 1.44 29.70 24.98
C THR A 114 0.33 30.64 25.50
N ALA A 115 -0.52 30.17 26.42
CA ALA A 115 -1.72 30.91 26.87
C ALA A 115 -1.84 31.05 28.41
N THR A 116 -0.74 31.25 29.11
CA THR A 116 -0.76 31.65 30.53
C THR A 116 0.14 32.86 30.76
N GLY A 117 -0.44 34.04 30.54
CA GLY A 117 0.18 35.30 30.90
C GLY A 117 -0.79 36.44 30.71
N THR A 118 -1.60 36.73 31.74
CA THR A 118 -1.84 38.09 32.29
C THR A 118 -3.07 38.10 33.23
N SER A 119 -2.87 38.38 34.52
CA SER A 119 -3.59 39.42 35.30
C SER A 119 -3.22 39.39 36.80
N GLY A 120 -2.64 40.51 37.30
CA GLY A 120 -2.42 41.06 38.67
C GLY A 120 -2.43 40.16 39.92
N THR A 121 -1.62 40.36 40.97
CA THR A 121 -1.19 41.62 41.60
C THR A 121 0.05 41.41 42.50
N GLU A 122 0.88 42.45 42.54
CA GLU A 122 2.10 42.79 43.28
C GLU A 122 2.42 42.10 44.64
N ALA A 123 3.70 41.74 44.84
CA ALA A 123 4.53 42.18 45.98
C ALA A 123 5.99 41.67 45.93
N ASN A 124 6.92 42.63 45.83
CA ASN A 124 8.29 42.68 46.38
C ASN A 124 9.26 41.47 46.27
N GLY A 125 10.36 41.70 45.54
CA GLY A 125 11.65 41.06 45.80
C GLY A 125 12.42 40.64 44.54
N GLU A 126 13.35 41.49 44.10
CA GLU A 126 14.48 41.19 43.17
C GLU A 126 14.16 40.40 41.88
N ILE A 127 13.84 41.13 40.81
CA ILE A 127 13.86 40.59 39.45
C ILE A 127 15.28 40.74 38.91
N LEU A 128 16.10 39.71 39.14
CA LEU A 128 17.30 39.46 38.37
C LEU A 128 16.89 39.32 36.89
N LEU A 129 17.33 40.27 36.07
CA LEU A 129 17.03 40.36 34.64
C LEU A 129 17.76 39.25 33.87
N LEU A 130 17.29 38.02 34.00
CA LEU A 130 17.60 36.94 33.08
C LEU A 130 16.77 37.17 31.82
N VAL A 131 17.27 38.07 30.97
CA VAL A 131 17.01 38.00 29.53
C VAL A 131 17.52 36.62 29.12
N ALA A 132 16.63 35.64 29.20
CA ALA A 132 16.80 34.38 28.51
C ALA A 132 16.85 34.76 27.03
N THR A 133 18.07 34.93 26.52
CA THR A 133 18.31 34.83 25.08
C THR A 133 17.56 33.58 24.64
N PRO A 134 16.69 33.66 23.63
CA PRO A 134 16.00 32.48 23.14
C PRO A 134 17.12 31.51 22.74
N THR A 135 17.31 30.47 23.55
CA THR A 135 18.16 29.35 23.16
C THR A 135 17.57 28.90 21.83
N PRO A 136 18.39 28.83 20.75
CA PRO A 136 17.88 28.34 19.50
C PRO A 136 17.32 26.95 19.83
N VAL A 137 16.00 26.79 19.72
CA VAL A 137 15.36 25.49 19.79
C VAL A 137 16.17 24.64 18.83
N GLU A 138 16.92 23.65 19.35
CA GLU A 138 17.61 22.69 18.52
C GLU A 138 16.54 22.06 17.65
N THR A 139 16.42 22.58 16.43
CA THR A 139 15.59 21.99 15.41
C THR A 139 16.27 20.67 15.11
N THR A 140 15.82 19.59 15.75
CA THR A 140 16.25 18.24 15.39
C THR A 140 16.20 18.19 13.86
N PRO A 141 17.34 17.94 13.19
CA PRO A 141 17.51 18.23 11.78
C PRO A 141 16.37 17.61 11.00
N GLN A 142 15.77 18.38 10.07
CA GLN A 142 14.81 17.89 9.08
C GLN A 142 15.26 16.50 8.66
N ARG A 143 14.56 15.43 9.06
CA ARG A 143 14.95 14.07 8.67
C ARG A 143 14.95 14.06 7.15
N PHE A 144 16.17 13.98 6.60
CA PHE A 144 16.47 14.19 5.19
C PHE A 144 15.57 13.31 4.32
N PHE A 145 15.31 13.77 3.10
CA PHE A 145 14.62 13.03 2.04
C PHE A 145 15.02 11.54 2.00
N GLY A 146 16.28 11.21 2.25
CA GLY A 146 16.79 9.85 2.27
C GLY A 146 16.14 8.93 3.32
N ALA A 147 15.91 9.39 4.56
CA ALA A 147 15.42 8.51 5.61
C ALA A 147 13.95 8.09 5.40
N SER A 148 13.09 9.03 4.99
CA SER A 148 11.70 8.72 4.64
C SER A 148 11.59 7.93 3.34
N TYR A 149 12.44 8.23 2.36
CA TYR A 149 12.51 7.48 1.12
C TYR A 149 12.91 6.01 1.37
N LEU A 150 14.00 5.77 2.11
CA LEU A 150 14.49 4.42 2.40
C LEU A 150 13.49 3.59 3.19
N ARG A 151 12.78 4.22 4.14
CA ARG A 151 11.69 3.56 4.86
C ARG A 151 10.52 3.20 3.95
N GLY A 152 10.17 4.08 3.01
CA GLY A 152 9.16 3.79 1.97
C GLY A 152 9.57 2.61 1.09
N LEU A 153 10.82 2.62 0.62
CA LEU A 153 11.41 1.52 -0.17
C LEU A 153 11.35 0.20 0.60
N GLY A 154 11.77 0.18 1.86
CA GLY A 154 11.69 -1.02 2.70
C GLY A 154 10.25 -1.49 2.93
N THR A 155 9.32 -0.55 3.12
CA THR A 155 7.90 -0.87 3.38
C THR A 155 7.27 -1.58 2.19
N SER A 156 7.35 -1.00 0.99
CA SER A 156 6.76 -1.62 -0.22
C SER A 156 7.60 -2.79 -0.75
N GLY A 157 8.93 -2.70 -0.63
CA GLY A 157 9.86 -3.76 -1.05
C GLY A 157 9.65 -5.07 -0.29
N THR A 158 9.22 -5.02 0.98
CA THR A 158 8.91 -6.22 1.79
C THR A 158 7.41 -6.52 1.88
N ASN A 159 6.59 -5.79 1.15
CA ASN A 159 5.15 -5.90 1.25
C ASN A 159 4.66 -7.22 0.62
N PRO A 160 4.09 -8.15 1.42
CA PRO A 160 3.65 -9.45 0.90
C PRO A 160 2.53 -9.32 -0.15
N LYS A 161 1.68 -8.30 -0.04
CA LYS A 161 0.62 -8.04 -1.03
C LYS A 161 1.19 -7.60 -2.38
N ALA A 162 2.26 -6.79 -2.37
CA ALA A 162 2.97 -6.43 -3.60
C ALA A 162 3.56 -7.70 -4.22
N LEU A 163 4.32 -8.48 -3.45
CA LEU A 163 4.90 -9.75 -3.91
C LEU A 163 3.84 -10.68 -4.52
N LEU A 164 2.65 -10.75 -3.95
CA LEU A 164 1.57 -11.60 -4.45
C LEU A 164 0.92 -11.07 -5.73
N LEU A 165 0.74 -9.76 -5.87
CA LEU A 165 0.33 -9.18 -7.14
C LEU A 165 1.33 -9.54 -8.23
N TYR A 166 2.61 -9.30 -7.96
CA TYR A 166 3.68 -9.47 -8.92
C TYR A 166 3.85 -10.95 -9.27
N LEU A 167 4.01 -11.83 -8.28
CA LEU A 167 4.33 -13.23 -8.51
C LEU A 167 3.10 -14.02 -8.93
N ALA A 168 1.96 -13.83 -8.26
CA ALA A 168 0.80 -14.70 -8.41
C ALA A 168 -0.22 -14.21 -9.45
N LEU A 169 -0.42 -12.90 -9.56
CA LEU A 169 -1.48 -12.33 -10.39
C LEU A 169 -0.99 -11.83 -11.75
N ILE A 170 0.21 -11.26 -11.88
CA ILE A 170 0.69 -10.78 -13.20
C ILE A 170 0.66 -11.88 -14.27
N PRO A 171 1.12 -13.12 -14.01
CA PRO A 171 1.23 -14.11 -15.08
C PRO A 171 -0.10 -14.46 -15.75
N GLN A 172 -1.22 -14.37 -15.03
CA GLN A 172 -2.54 -14.67 -15.57
C GLN A 172 -3.06 -13.61 -16.56
N PHE A 173 -2.45 -12.42 -16.56
CA PHE A 173 -2.77 -11.33 -17.48
C PHE A 173 -1.77 -11.22 -18.63
N LEU A 174 -0.91 -12.23 -18.80
CA LEU A 174 0.01 -12.33 -19.92
C LEU A 174 -0.56 -13.24 -21.00
N SER A 175 -0.37 -12.87 -22.25
CA SER A 175 -0.74 -13.71 -23.41
C SER A 175 0.49 -14.05 -24.23
N THR A 176 0.65 -15.33 -24.57
CA THR A 176 1.68 -15.82 -25.51
C THR A 176 1.35 -15.49 -26.96
N ASP A 177 0.08 -15.19 -27.26
CA ASP A 177 -0.42 -14.94 -28.62
C ASP A 177 -0.42 -13.44 -28.98
N SER A 178 -0.03 -12.60 -28.04
CA SER A 178 0.10 -11.16 -28.21
C SER A 178 1.39 -10.79 -28.94
N ALA A 179 1.35 -9.77 -29.80
CA ALA A 179 2.51 -9.24 -30.51
C ALA A 179 3.62 -8.68 -29.59
N LEU A 180 3.31 -8.39 -28.31
CA LEU A 180 4.30 -7.91 -27.34
C LEU A 180 4.99 -9.08 -26.63
N PRO A 181 6.32 -9.06 -26.47
CA PRO A 181 7.03 -10.05 -25.67
C PRO A 181 6.56 -10.07 -24.21
N ILE A 182 6.57 -11.24 -23.58
CA ILE A 182 6.16 -11.43 -22.17
C ILE A 182 6.84 -10.41 -21.22
N PRO A 183 8.16 -10.18 -21.25
CA PRO A 183 8.80 -9.20 -20.36
C PRO A 183 8.24 -7.77 -20.53
N VAL A 184 7.87 -7.39 -21.76
CA VAL A 184 7.28 -6.08 -22.06
C VAL A 184 5.87 -5.99 -21.51
N GLN A 185 5.06 -7.04 -21.66
CA GLN A 185 3.72 -7.11 -21.07
C GLN A 185 3.80 -7.00 -19.53
N THR A 186 4.71 -7.75 -18.90
CA THR A 186 4.98 -7.66 -17.45
C THR A 186 5.38 -6.26 -17.02
N ALA A 187 6.29 -5.61 -17.77
CA ALA A 187 6.73 -4.24 -17.47
C ALA A 187 5.57 -3.23 -17.58
N VAL A 188 4.71 -3.37 -18.58
CA VAL A 188 3.51 -2.53 -18.75
C VAL A 188 2.55 -2.68 -17.58
N LEU A 189 2.24 -3.93 -17.18
CA LEU A 189 1.34 -4.20 -16.05
C LEU A 189 1.93 -3.67 -14.73
N GLY A 190 3.20 -3.98 -14.44
CA GLY A 190 3.88 -3.51 -13.22
C GLY A 190 3.96 -1.99 -13.14
N THR A 191 4.34 -1.32 -14.24
CA THR A 191 4.40 0.14 -14.30
C THR A 191 3.01 0.77 -14.13
N SER A 192 1.98 0.18 -14.74
CA SER A 192 0.59 0.66 -14.60
C SER A 192 0.12 0.56 -13.15
N HIS A 193 0.41 -0.56 -12.47
CA HIS A 193 0.12 -0.70 -11.04
C HIS A 193 0.89 0.30 -10.18
N MET A 194 2.19 0.49 -10.45
CA MET A 194 3.01 1.48 -9.74
C MET A 194 2.41 2.89 -9.84
N LEU A 195 2.03 3.32 -11.06
CA LEU A 195 1.43 4.64 -11.29
C LEU A 195 0.09 4.77 -10.57
N LEU A 196 -0.75 3.74 -10.64
CA LEU A 196 -2.02 3.70 -9.92
C LEU A 196 -1.81 3.82 -8.40
N SER A 197 -0.88 3.03 -7.85
CA SER A 197 -0.53 3.08 -6.43
C SER A 197 0.06 4.43 -6.02
N ALA A 198 0.86 5.08 -6.87
CA ALA A 198 1.37 6.43 -6.61
C ALA A 198 0.24 7.46 -6.46
N VAL A 199 -0.75 7.42 -7.36
CA VAL A 199 -1.93 8.29 -7.30
C VAL A 199 -2.73 8.01 -6.03
N ILE A 200 -3.01 6.74 -5.74
CA ILE A 200 -3.79 6.33 -4.57
C ILE A 200 -3.08 6.74 -3.27
N TYR A 201 -1.80 6.43 -3.12
CA TYR A 201 -1.07 6.72 -1.88
C TYR A 201 -0.85 8.20 -1.66
N THR A 202 -0.66 8.97 -2.73
CA THR A 202 -0.66 10.44 -2.65
C THR A 202 -2.02 10.94 -2.20
N GLY A 203 -3.10 10.44 -2.80
CA GLY A 203 -4.47 10.78 -2.42
C GLY A 203 -4.78 10.43 -0.96
N VAL A 204 -4.32 9.28 -0.48
CA VAL A 204 -4.44 8.86 0.93
C VAL A 204 -3.64 9.77 1.86
N ALA A 205 -2.41 10.11 1.52
CA ALA A 205 -1.57 11.00 2.33
C ALA A 205 -2.14 12.43 2.41
N LEU A 206 -2.61 12.97 1.28
CA LEU A 206 -3.28 14.27 1.23
C LEU A 206 -4.64 14.23 1.94
N GLY A 207 -5.39 13.14 1.75
CA GLY A 207 -6.62 12.86 2.47
C GLY A 207 -6.40 12.83 3.97
N ALA A 208 -5.32 12.23 4.46
CA ALA A 208 -4.98 12.26 5.88
C ALA A 208 -4.73 13.69 6.39
N ARG A 209 -4.15 14.58 5.57
CA ARG A 209 -3.95 16.01 5.95
C ARG A 209 -5.26 16.79 6.07
N VAL A 210 -6.22 16.51 5.21
CA VAL A 210 -7.44 17.32 5.04
C VAL A 210 -8.68 16.70 5.69
N LEU A 211 -8.80 15.38 5.67
CA LEU A 211 -10.05 14.63 5.87
C LEU A 211 -10.18 13.97 7.25
N LEU A 212 -9.13 13.97 8.08
CA LEU A 212 -9.13 13.32 9.40
C LEU A 212 -10.17 13.86 10.40
N ARG A 213 -10.89 14.94 10.05
CA ARG A 213 -12.02 15.47 10.83
C ARG A 213 -13.41 15.17 10.29
N SER A 214 -13.59 14.53 9.13
CA SER A 214 -14.89 14.66 8.45
C SER A 214 -15.73 13.39 8.26
N ARG A 215 -15.25 12.23 7.78
CA ARG A 215 -16.18 11.12 7.45
C ARG A 215 -15.57 9.71 7.53
N PRO A 216 -15.61 9.02 8.70
CA PRO A 216 -15.21 7.61 8.81
C PRO A 216 -16.02 6.67 7.89
N ALA A 217 -17.24 7.05 7.49
CA ALA A 217 -18.10 6.25 6.60
C ALA A 217 -17.49 5.99 5.20
N GLY A 218 -16.74 6.93 4.64
CA GLY A 218 -16.14 6.76 3.31
C GLY A 218 -15.03 5.70 3.30
N ALA A 219 -14.17 5.70 4.32
CA ALA A 219 -13.11 4.70 4.49
C ALA A 219 -13.70 3.29 4.64
N ARG A 220 -14.82 3.17 5.37
CA ARG A 220 -15.56 1.91 5.55
C ARG A 220 -16.12 1.37 4.23
N LEU A 221 -16.75 2.22 3.42
CA LEU A 221 -17.31 1.84 2.13
C LEU A 221 -16.22 1.36 1.16
N VAL A 222 -15.13 2.12 1.05
CA VAL A 222 -14.00 1.77 0.16
C VAL A 222 -13.38 0.44 0.59
N THR A 223 -13.17 0.25 1.90
CA THR A 223 -12.60 -0.99 2.44
C THR A 223 -13.51 -2.19 2.18
N LEU A 224 -14.82 -2.05 2.42
CA LEU A 224 -15.78 -3.12 2.16
C LEU A 224 -15.89 -3.45 0.66
N ALA A 225 -16.01 -2.44 -0.20
CA ALA A 225 -16.10 -2.62 -1.64
C ALA A 225 -14.86 -3.31 -2.21
N SER A 226 -13.65 -2.87 -1.79
CA SER A 226 -12.40 -3.54 -2.13
C SER A 226 -12.39 -5.01 -1.68
N GLY A 227 -12.80 -5.26 -0.43
CA GLY A 227 -12.99 -6.61 0.12
C GLY A 227 -13.85 -7.52 -0.76
N VAL A 228 -15.05 -7.05 -1.11
CA VAL A 228 -16.01 -7.78 -1.96
C VAL A 228 -15.44 -8.03 -3.36
N ILE A 229 -14.84 -7.02 -3.99
CA ILE A 229 -14.24 -7.15 -5.32
C ILE A 229 -13.13 -8.21 -5.31
N MET A 230 -12.24 -8.19 -4.31
CA MET A 230 -11.19 -9.21 -4.19
C MET A 230 -11.75 -10.62 -4.01
N ILE A 231 -12.83 -10.79 -3.23
CA ILE A 231 -13.47 -12.10 -3.07
C ILE A 231 -14.02 -12.60 -4.41
N ILE A 232 -14.76 -11.74 -5.13
CA ILE A 232 -15.34 -12.09 -6.44
C ILE A 232 -14.23 -12.48 -7.41
N LEU A 233 -13.18 -11.66 -7.52
CA LEU A 233 -12.03 -11.94 -8.39
C LEU A 233 -11.32 -13.24 -7.99
N GLY A 234 -11.10 -13.48 -6.70
CA GLY A 234 -10.48 -14.71 -6.23
C GLY A 234 -11.31 -15.96 -6.58
N LEU A 235 -12.64 -15.88 -6.48
CA LEU A 235 -13.54 -16.97 -6.88
C LEU A 235 -13.53 -17.19 -8.40
N LEU A 236 -13.52 -16.11 -9.18
CA LEU A 236 -13.44 -16.20 -10.65
C LEU A 236 -12.14 -16.86 -11.11
N LEU A 237 -11.00 -16.46 -10.52
CA LEU A 237 -9.71 -17.07 -10.81
C LEU A 237 -9.66 -18.56 -10.42
N LEU A 238 -10.27 -18.92 -9.29
CA LEU A 238 -10.36 -20.32 -8.87
C LEU A 238 -11.19 -21.16 -9.85
N ALA A 239 -12.30 -20.61 -10.34
CA ALA A 239 -13.17 -21.26 -11.31
C ALA A 239 -12.46 -21.47 -12.66
N GLU A 240 -11.66 -20.50 -13.10
CA GLU A 240 -10.85 -20.59 -14.31
C GLU A 240 -9.78 -21.71 -14.23
N GLN A 241 -9.22 -21.95 -13.03
CA GLN A 241 -8.20 -22.99 -12.81
C GLN A 241 -8.77 -24.41 -12.58
N LEU A 242 -10.09 -24.59 -12.64
CA LEU A 242 -10.73 -25.90 -12.46
C LEU A 242 -10.21 -27.01 -13.42
N PRO A 243 -9.91 -26.73 -14.71
CA PRO A 243 -9.34 -27.73 -15.61
C PRO A 243 -7.96 -28.24 -15.16
N LEU A 244 -7.12 -27.36 -14.60
CA LEU A 244 -5.81 -27.76 -14.06
C LEU A 244 -5.98 -28.68 -12.85
N ILE A 245 -6.83 -28.28 -11.90
CA ILE A 245 -7.12 -29.04 -10.67
C ILE A 245 -7.65 -30.43 -11.01
N THR A 246 -8.60 -30.53 -11.94
CA THR A 246 -9.21 -31.81 -12.33
C THR A 246 -8.27 -32.71 -13.10
N ARG A 247 -7.33 -32.17 -13.90
CA ARG A 247 -6.27 -32.95 -14.56
C ARG A 247 -5.31 -33.55 -13.54
N THR A 248 -4.85 -32.76 -12.58
CA THR A 248 -3.94 -33.22 -11.53
C THR A 248 -4.60 -34.26 -10.62
N ALA A 249 -5.85 -34.04 -10.23
CA ALA A 249 -6.60 -35.01 -9.42
C ALA A 249 -6.75 -36.37 -10.13
N ARG A 250 -7.04 -36.37 -11.44
CA ARG A 250 -7.11 -37.60 -12.25
C ARG A 250 -5.77 -38.33 -12.34
N MET A 251 -4.67 -37.61 -12.52
CA MET A 251 -3.33 -38.22 -12.55
C MET A 251 -2.99 -38.89 -11.21
N LEU A 252 -3.27 -38.24 -10.09
CA LEU A 252 -3.04 -38.82 -8.75
C LEU A 252 -3.89 -40.07 -8.52
N PHE A 253 -5.16 -40.06 -8.94
CA PHE A 253 -6.05 -41.22 -8.80
C PHE A 253 -5.68 -42.40 -9.73
N THR A 254 -4.93 -42.16 -10.80
CA THR A 254 -4.47 -43.21 -11.73
C THR A 254 -3.18 -43.89 -11.25
N ILE A 255 -2.44 -43.26 -10.32
CA ILE A 255 -1.16 -43.75 -9.80
C ILE A 255 -1.33 -44.54 -8.47
N LEU A 256 -2.49 -44.39 -7.82
CA LEU A 256 -2.89 -45.12 -6.60
C LEU A 256 -3.73 -46.36 -6.96
#